data_AF-A0A132GRQ1-F1
#
_entry.id   AF-A0A132GRQ1-F1
#
_cell.length_a   1.000
_cell.length_b   1.000
_cell.length_c   1.000
_cell.angle_alpha   90.00
_cell.angle_beta   90.00
_cell.angle_gamma   90.00
#
_symmetry.space_group_name_H-M   'P 1'
#
loop_
_entity.id
_entity.type
_entity.pdbx_description
1 polymer ?
#
loop_
_entity_poly.entity_id
_entity_poly.type
_entity_poly.pdbx_seq_one_letter_code
_entity_poly.pdbx_strand_id
1 'polypeptide(L)'
;MSEPFQDVKLHSYIDDVYRNAPFTEPDFEVRAVVPERTFLEKLFLLHEEYHKTAETVRVTRMSRHLYDICQIMDTPIAERALGNKELYLSVMEHRRIFIGLRGFDYSTLLPQTLNIVPPADILEKWRQDYREMQNSMIYGDSPSYEHLIEKLRMLNDKINKLRY
;
A
#
# COMPACT_ATOMS: atom_id res chain seq x y z
N MET A 1 15.73 -13.88 7.45
CA MET A 1 15.93 -12.42 7.32
C MET A 1 15.02 -11.77 8.35
N SER A 2 15.54 -10.90 9.22
CA SER A 2 14.70 -10.23 10.24
C SER A 2 13.81 -9.19 9.56
N GLU A 3 12.53 -9.17 9.90
CA GLU A 3 11.59 -8.14 9.42
C GLU A 3 12.01 -6.77 9.98
N PRO A 4 12.12 -5.71 9.15
CA PRO A 4 12.52 -4.39 9.63
C PRO A 4 11.40 -3.75 10.45
N PHE A 5 11.73 -3.27 11.64
CA PHE A 5 10.80 -2.66 12.58
C PHE A 5 11.37 -1.36 13.15
N GLN A 6 10.47 -0.54 13.69
CA GLN A 6 10.79 0.66 14.46
C GLN A 6 9.90 0.73 15.69
N ASP A 7 10.41 1.34 16.75
CA ASP A 7 9.58 1.65 17.92
C ASP A 7 8.80 2.94 17.65
N VAL A 8 7.49 2.88 17.84
CA VAL A 8 6.56 3.97 17.60
C VAL A 8 5.85 4.28 18.91
N LYS A 9 5.95 5.54 19.33
CA LYS A 9 5.21 6.04 20.48
C LYS A 9 3.75 6.28 20.07
N LEU A 10 2.83 5.63 20.76
CA LEU A 10 1.40 5.76 20.56
C LEU A 10 0.75 6.52 21.70
N HIS A 11 -0.28 7.27 21.34
CA HIS A 11 -1.17 7.96 22.25
C HIS A 11 -2.61 7.70 21.81
N SER A 12 -3.52 7.54 22.76
CA SER A 12 -4.95 7.32 22.48
C SER A 12 -5.59 8.62 22.02
N TYR A 13 -6.31 8.59 20.89
CA TYR A 13 -7.09 9.74 20.43
C TYR A 13 -8.15 10.18 21.47
N ILE A 14 -8.67 9.25 22.27
CA ILE A 14 -9.65 9.58 23.33
C ILE A 14 -8.97 10.39 24.43
N ASP A 15 -7.70 10.12 24.73
CA ASP A 15 -6.95 10.80 25.79
C ASP A 15 -6.58 12.23 25.35
N ASP A 16 -6.35 12.45 24.05
CA ASP A 16 -6.19 13.78 23.47
C ASP A 16 -7.42 14.67 23.66
N VAL A 17 -8.62 14.08 23.56
CA VAL A 17 -9.91 14.78 23.69
C VAL A 17 -10.31 14.95 25.15
N TYR A 18 -10.07 13.92 25.99
CA TYR A 18 -10.49 13.86 27.39
C TYR A 18 -9.31 13.81 28.37
N ARG A 19 -8.33 14.70 28.20
CA ARG A 19 -7.03 14.70 28.90
C ARG A 19 -7.04 14.57 30.43
N ASN A 20 -8.15 14.91 31.10
CA ASN A 20 -8.27 14.87 32.56
C ASN A 20 -9.27 13.81 33.06
N ALA A 21 -9.75 12.93 32.17
CA ALA A 21 -10.68 11.88 32.55
C ALA A 21 -9.93 10.79 33.35
N PRO A 22 -10.61 10.11 34.30
CA PRO A 22 -9.97 9.10 35.13
C PRO A 22 -9.53 7.84 34.38
N PHE A 23 -9.89 7.71 33.10
CA PHE A 23 -9.54 6.58 32.23
C PHE A 23 -8.38 6.88 31.27
N THR A 24 -7.77 8.07 31.33
CA THR A 24 -6.65 8.40 30.44
C THR A 24 -5.43 7.58 30.79
N GLU A 25 -4.74 7.06 29.78
CA GLU A 25 -3.54 6.26 29.94
C GLU A 25 -2.31 7.03 29.45
N PRO A 26 -1.10 6.74 29.97
CA PRO A 26 0.12 7.34 29.45
C PRO A 26 0.45 6.80 28.06
N ASP A 27 1.24 7.57 27.31
CA ASP A 27 1.81 7.11 26.05
C ASP A 27 2.61 5.81 26.25
N PHE A 28 2.56 4.92 25.26
CA PHE A 28 3.29 3.67 25.27
C PHE A 28 3.98 3.43 23.93
N GLU A 29 5.03 2.62 23.95
CA GLU A 29 5.77 2.27 22.74
C GLU A 29 5.32 0.92 22.20
N VAL A 30 5.17 0.84 20.88
CA VAL A 30 4.94 -0.40 20.17
C VAL A 30 6.00 -0.62 19.12
N ARG A 31 6.37 -1.88 18.93
CA ARG A 31 7.22 -2.30 17.83
C ARG A 31 6.38 -2.49 16.58
N ALA A 32 6.53 -1.60 15.61
CA ALA A 32 5.79 -1.63 14.36
C ALA A 32 6.72 -1.95 13.18
N VAL A 33 6.19 -2.60 12.13
CA VAL A 33 6.91 -2.77 10.87
C VAL A 33 7.19 -1.39 10.26
N VAL A 34 8.38 -1.21 9.67
CA VAL A 34 8.72 0.07 9.03
C VAL A 34 7.75 0.36 7.87
N PRO A 35 7.22 1.58 7.76
CA PRO A 35 6.16 1.89 6.79
C PRO A 35 6.63 1.79 5.33
N GLU A 36 7.93 1.93 5.06
CA GLU A 36 8.53 1.73 3.74
C GLU A 36 8.30 0.31 3.22
N ARG A 37 8.41 -0.69 4.10
CA ARG A 37 8.13 -2.08 3.75
C ARG A 37 6.65 -2.25 3.42
N THR A 38 5.76 -1.75 4.27
CA THR A 38 4.31 -1.82 4.04
C THR A 38 3.91 -1.15 2.73
N PHE A 39 4.55 -0.04 2.37
CA PHE A 39 4.35 0.62 1.08
C PHE A 39 4.70 -0.31 -0.09
N LEU A 40 5.91 -0.88 -0.09
CA LEU A 40 6.36 -1.81 -1.14
C LEU A 40 5.46 -3.04 -1.23
N GLU A 41 5.06 -3.60 -0.10
CA GLU A 41 4.13 -4.73 -0.05
C GLU A 41 2.79 -4.42 -0.70
N LYS A 42 2.26 -3.20 -0.54
CA LYS A 42 1.02 -2.78 -1.21
C LYS A 42 1.22 -2.68 -2.73
N LEU A 43 2.34 -2.13 -3.19
CA LEU A 43 2.64 -2.04 -4.62
C LEU A 43 2.70 -3.44 -5.28
N PHE A 44 3.44 -4.35 -4.66
CA PHE A 44 3.59 -5.72 -5.15
C PHE A 44 2.27 -6.48 -5.13
N LEU A 45 1.46 -6.29 -4.10
CA LEU A 45 0.13 -6.90 -4.03
C LEU A 45 -0.74 -6.48 -5.22
N LEU A 46 -0.78 -5.19 -5.55
CA LEU A 46 -1.57 -4.72 -6.69
C LEU A 46 -1.10 -5.36 -8.00
N HIS A 47 0.21 -5.36 -8.23
CA HIS A 47 0.78 -5.94 -9.45
C HIS A 47 0.46 -7.44 -9.59
N GLU A 48 0.58 -8.20 -8.49
CA GLU A 48 0.22 -9.62 -8.43
C GLU A 48 -1.27 -9.84 -8.72
N GLU A 49 -2.17 -9.02 -8.17
CA GLU A 49 -3.60 -9.12 -8.46
C GLU A 49 -3.91 -8.82 -9.93
N TYR A 50 -3.23 -7.85 -10.54
CA TYR A 50 -3.44 -7.48 -11.94
C TYR A 50 -2.87 -8.49 -12.95
N HIS A 51 -2.06 -9.44 -12.50
CA HIS A 51 -1.62 -10.59 -13.30
C HIS A 51 -2.63 -11.73 -13.33
N LYS A 52 -3.68 -11.66 -12.50
CA LYS A 52 -4.76 -12.65 -12.51
C LYS A 52 -5.76 -12.32 -13.62
N THR A 53 -6.53 -13.33 -14.02
CA THR A 53 -7.60 -13.12 -15.00
C THR A 53 -8.76 -12.33 -14.38
N ALA A 54 -9.60 -11.72 -15.23
CA ALA A 54 -10.77 -10.95 -14.78
C ALA A 54 -11.79 -11.76 -13.93
N GLU A 55 -11.76 -13.10 -14.02
CA GLU A 55 -12.56 -14.02 -13.23
C GLU A 55 -11.95 -14.34 -11.85
N THR A 56 -10.62 -14.26 -11.73
CA THR A 56 -9.89 -14.70 -10.54
C THR A 56 -9.30 -13.55 -9.71
N VAL A 57 -9.25 -12.35 -10.29
CA VAL A 57 -8.84 -11.13 -9.61
C VAL A 57 -9.74 -10.82 -8.41
N ARG A 58 -9.13 -10.48 -7.28
CA ARG A 58 -9.88 -10.04 -6.10
C ARG A 58 -10.28 -8.57 -6.27
N VAL A 59 -11.55 -8.27 -6.00
CA VAL A 59 -12.10 -6.90 -6.11
C VAL A 59 -12.54 -6.38 -4.75
N THR A 60 -13.27 -7.18 -3.99
CA THR A 60 -13.87 -6.74 -2.72
C THR A 60 -12.82 -6.26 -1.72
N ARG A 61 -12.96 -5.01 -1.30
CA ARG A 61 -12.08 -4.24 -0.39
C ARG A 61 -10.65 -4.07 -0.92
N MET A 62 -10.40 -4.30 -2.20
CA MET A 62 -9.07 -4.19 -2.78
C MET A 62 -8.70 -2.76 -3.15
N SER A 63 -9.69 -1.91 -3.46
CA SER A 63 -9.49 -0.49 -3.76
C SER A 63 -8.86 0.30 -2.60
N ARG A 64 -8.96 -0.18 -1.36
CA ARG A 64 -8.29 0.43 -0.19
C ARG A 64 -6.78 0.52 -0.35
N HIS A 65 -6.18 -0.43 -1.07
CA HIS A 65 -4.75 -0.41 -1.32
C HIS A 65 -4.37 0.74 -2.26
N LEU A 66 -5.24 1.11 -3.22
CA LEU A 66 -5.06 2.30 -4.05
C LEU A 66 -5.05 3.57 -3.19
N TYR A 67 -6.03 3.69 -2.29
CA TYR A 67 -6.13 4.82 -1.38
C TYR A 67 -4.91 4.91 -0.46
N ASP A 68 -4.54 3.81 0.21
CA ASP A 68 -3.39 3.77 1.12
C ASP A 68 -2.09 4.19 0.41
N ILE A 69 -1.84 3.68 -0.81
CA ILE A 69 -0.67 4.07 -1.61
C ILE A 69 -0.70 5.58 -1.91
N CYS A 70 -1.87 6.10 -2.30
CA CYS A 70 -2.04 7.52 -2.60
C CYS A 70 -1.89 8.43 -1.37
N GLN A 71 -2.19 7.94 -0.16
CA GLN A 71 -1.93 8.67 1.08
C GLN A 71 -0.44 8.60 1.45
N ILE A 72 0.18 7.42 1.36
CA ILE A 72 1.60 7.24 1.71
C ILE A 72 2.52 8.04 0.78
N MET A 73 2.17 8.18 -0.49
CA MET A 73 2.98 8.96 -1.45
C MET A 73 3.02 10.46 -1.14
N ASP A 74 2.09 10.99 -0.36
CA ASP A 74 2.11 12.39 0.11
C ASP A 74 3.01 12.58 1.33
N THR A 75 3.75 11.53 1.72
CA THR A 75 4.72 11.54 2.81
C THR A 75 6.12 11.17 2.29
N PRO A 76 7.18 11.45 3.05
CA PRO A 76 8.54 11.04 2.67
C PRO A 76 8.76 9.52 2.64
N ILE A 77 7.81 8.70 3.12
CA ILE A 77 7.91 7.23 3.18
C ILE A 77 8.11 6.65 1.78
N ALA A 78 7.31 7.07 0.79
CA ALA A 78 7.39 6.54 -0.56
C ALA A 78 8.77 6.78 -1.19
N GLU A 79 9.34 7.97 -0.97
CA GLU A 79 10.67 8.31 -1.51
C GLU A 79 11.78 7.51 -0.82
N ARG A 80 11.72 7.34 0.50
CA ARG A 80 12.67 6.50 1.23
C ARG A 80 12.59 5.03 0.80
N ALA A 81 11.38 4.51 0.61
CA ALA A 81 11.15 3.13 0.17
C ALA A 81 11.71 2.88 -1.23
N LEU A 82 11.45 3.79 -2.18
CA LEU A 82 11.93 3.70 -3.56
C LEU A 82 13.41 4.06 -3.72
N GLY A 83 13.99 4.81 -2.78
CA GLY A 83 15.42 5.13 -2.74
C GLY A 83 16.28 4.00 -2.16
N ASN A 84 15.67 3.01 -1.51
CA ASN A 84 16.37 1.91 -0.83
C ASN A 84 16.25 0.61 -1.64
N LYS A 85 17.22 0.39 -2.54
CA LYS A 85 17.29 -0.80 -3.40
C LYS A 85 17.30 -2.10 -2.59
N GLU A 86 18.10 -2.16 -1.53
CA GLU A 86 18.27 -3.34 -0.71
C GLU A 86 16.94 -3.74 -0.06
N LEU A 87 16.20 -2.75 0.49
CA LEU A 87 14.86 -2.97 1.04
C LEU A 87 13.91 -3.48 -0.03
N TYR A 88 13.85 -2.82 -1.20
CA TYR A 88 12.99 -3.22 -2.31
C TYR A 88 13.18 -4.70 -2.69
N LEU A 89 14.43 -5.08 -2.98
CA LEU A 89 14.78 -6.45 -3.36
C LEU A 89 14.53 -7.45 -2.22
N SER A 90 14.74 -7.04 -0.97
CA SER A 90 14.47 -7.89 0.19
C SER A 90 12.98 -8.21 0.37
N VAL A 91 12.09 -7.23 0.12
CA VAL A 91 10.64 -7.41 0.21
C VAL A 91 10.15 -8.28 -0.95
N MET A 92 10.67 -8.05 -2.16
CA MET A 92 10.41 -8.88 -3.34
C MET A 92 10.79 -10.35 -3.08
N GLU A 93 12.00 -10.60 -2.57
CA GLU A 93 12.48 -11.94 -2.27
C GLU A 93 11.68 -12.61 -1.14
N HIS A 94 11.33 -11.85 -0.10
CA HIS A 94 10.46 -12.34 0.97
C HIS A 94 9.11 -12.80 0.41
N ARG A 95 8.48 -12.01 -0.47
CA ARG A 95 7.22 -12.42 -1.13
C ARG A 95 7.39 -13.67 -1.97
N ARG A 96 8.48 -13.78 -2.74
CA ARG A 96 8.79 -14.96 -3.56
C ARG A 96 8.85 -16.24 -2.72
N ILE A 97 9.47 -16.17 -1.54
CA ILE A 97 9.62 -17.32 -0.63
C ILE A 97 8.32 -17.65 0.10
N PHE A 98 7.64 -16.65 0.68
CA PHE A 98 6.56 -16.88 1.64
C PHE A 98 5.15 -16.81 1.05
N ILE A 99 4.92 -15.99 0.02
CA ILE A 99 3.63 -15.94 -0.68
C ILE A 99 3.63 -16.98 -1.81
N GLY A 100 4.70 -17.01 -2.61
CA GLY A 100 4.97 -18.11 -3.54
C GLY A 100 3.84 -18.42 -4.53
N LEU A 101 3.13 -17.39 -5.04
CA LEU A 101 2.09 -17.53 -6.06
C LEU A 101 2.54 -18.44 -7.21
N ARG A 102 1.82 -19.55 -7.39
CA ARG A 102 2.16 -20.57 -8.38
C ARG A 102 2.03 -20.01 -9.79
N GLY A 103 3.12 -20.06 -10.56
CA GLY A 103 3.16 -19.59 -11.95
C GLY A 103 3.29 -18.07 -12.09
N PHE A 104 3.52 -17.33 -11.00
CA PHE A 104 3.82 -15.91 -11.04
C PHE A 104 5.33 -15.68 -11.14
N ASP A 105 5.76 -14.83 -12.08
CA ASP A 105 7.15 -14.46 -12.25
C ASP A 105 7.48 -13.25 -11.37
N TYR A 106 8.19 -13.49 -10.25
CA TYR A 106 8.57 -12.42 -9.32
C TYR A 106 9.57 -11.42 -9.91
N SER A 107 10.22 -11.72 -11.03
CA SER A 107 11.05 -10.73 -11.72
C SER A 107 10.21 -9.58 -12.30
N THR A 108 8.90 -9.75 -12.51
CA THR A 108 8.02 -8.66 -12.96
C THR A 108 7.78 -7.61 -11.88
N LEU A 109 8.08 -7.92 -10.61
CA LEU A 109 8.06 -6.96 -9.52
C LEU A 109 9.25 -5.99 -9.55
N LEU A 110 10.22 -6.15 -10.46
CA LEU A 110 11.28 -5.18 -10.67
C LEU A 110 10.69 -3.84 -11.16
N PRO A 111 11.37 -2.71 -10.87
CA PRO A 111 10.79 -1.40 -11.14
C PRO A 111 10.37 -1.20 -12.60
N GLN A 112 11.09 -1.73 -13.58
CA GLN A 112 10.82 -1.45 -15.01
C GLN A 112 9.58 -2.18 -15.56
N THR A 113 9.15 -3.25 -14.88
CA THR A 113 8.01 -4.09 -15.26
C THR A 113 6.83 -3.95 -14.33
N LEU A 114 7.02 -3.33 -13.17
CA LEU A 114 5.97 -3.11 -12.20
C LEU A 114 4.84 -2.26 -12.82
N ASN A 115 3.62 -2.68 -12.52
CA ASN A 115 2.40 -1.99 -12.89
C ASN A 115 1.41 -2.05 -11.74
N ILE A 116 1.12 -0.88 -11.16
CA ILE A 116 0.18 -0.69 -10.05
C ILE A 116 -1.11 0.01 -10.48
N VAL A 117 -1.33 0.19 -11.79
CA VAL A 117 -2.56 0.76 -12.33
C VAL A 117 -3.50 -0.37 -12.74
N PRO A 118 -4.76 -0.39 -12.25
CA PRO A 118 -5.73 -1.41 -12.63
C PRO A 118 -5.90 -1.51 -14.16
N PRO A 119 -5.87 -2.72 -14.75
CA PRO A 119 -6.12 -2.91 -16.17
C PRO A 119 -7.59 -2.60 -16.54
N ALA A 120 -7.82 -2.34 -17.82
CA ALA A 120 -9.09 -1.81 -18.33
C ALA A 120 -10.29 -2.72 -18.08
N ASP A 121 -10.07 -4.04 -18.09
CA ASP A 121 -11.07 -5.10 -17.90
C ASP A 121 -11.61 -5.19 -16.46
N ILE A 122 -10.86 -4.69 -15.47
CA ILE A 122 -11.27 -4.70 -14.06
C ILE A 122 -11.52 -3.29 -13.50
N LEU A 123 -11.23 -2.25 -14.28
CA LEU A 123 -11.26 -0.86 -13.85
C LEU A 123 -12.60 -0.46 -13.23
N GLU A 124 -13.72 -0.86 -13.84
CA GLU A 124 -15.05 -0.49 -13.35
C GLU A 124 -15.44 -1.26 -12.08
N LYS A 125 -15.01 -2.52 -11.97
CA LYS A 125 -15.21 -3.31 -10.75
C LYS A 125 -14.49 -2.66 -9.56
N TRP A 126 -13.26 -2.20 -9.77
CA TRP A 126 -12.47 -1.51 -8.74
C TRP A 126 -13.00 -0.10 -8.44
N ARG A 127 -13.56 0.61 -9.43
CA ARG A 127 -14.26 1.89 -9.20
C ARG A 127 -15.46 1.69 -8.26
N GLN A 128 -16.25 0.65 -8.50
CA GLN A 128 -17.41 0.35 -7.67
C GLN A 128 -16.99 -0.03 -6.24
N ASP A 129 -15.96 -0.87 -6.08
CA ASP A 129 -15.39 -1.20 -4.77
C ASP A 129 -14.92 0.06 -4.01
N TYR A 130 -14.29 1.00 -4.71
CA TYR A 130 -13.85 2.26 -4.09
C TYR A 130 -15.04 3.12 -3.62
N ARG A 131 -16.12 3.20 -4.40
CA ARG A 131 -17.34 3.91 -3.97
C ARG A 131 -17.92 3.33 -2.69
N GLU A 132 -17.96 2.00 -2.56
CA GLU A 132 -18.40 1.35 -1.32
C GLU A 132 -17.49 1.69 -0.14
N MET A 133 -16.18 1.75 -0.38
CA MET A 133 -15.20 2.14 0.63
C MET A 133 -15.36 3.60 1.08
N GLN A 134 -15.59 4.53 0.14
CA GLN A 134 -15.83 5.95 0.46
C GLN A 134 -17.03 6.12 1.41
N ASN A 135 -18.08 5.31 1.23
CA ASN A 135 -19.29 5.39 2.04
C ASN A 135 -19.16 4.71 3.42
N SER A 136 -18.24 3.76 3.59
CA SER A 136 -18.21 2.87 4.76
C SER A 136 -16.95 2.95 5.61
N MET A 137 -15.84 3.50 5.10
CA MET A 137 -14.54 3.45 5.78
C MET A 137 -13.80 4.79 5.84
N ILE A 138 -14.03 5.71 4.90
CA ILE A 138 -13.37 7.01 4.92
C ILE A 138 -14.25 8.00 5.68
N TYR A 139 -13.70 8.58 6.74
CA TYR A 139 -14.33 9.70 7.45
C TYR A 139 -13.96 11.01 6.76
N GLY A 140 -14.97 11.80 6.40
CA GLY A 140 -14.79 13.10 5.75
C GLY A 140 -14.61 13.03 4.24
N ASP A 141 -13.98 14.04 3.66
CA ASP A 141 -13.78 14.15 2.22
C ASP A 141 -12.81 13.08 1.72
N SER A 142 -13.12 12.48 0.57
CA SER A 142 -12.27 11.48 -0.08
C SER A 142 -12.03 11.86 -1.54
N PRO A 143 -10.83 11.59 -2.07
CA PRO A 143 -10.53 11.88 -3.47
C PRO A 143 -11.39 11.03 -4.40
N SER A 144 -11.67 11.53 -5.61
CA SER A 144 -12.35 10.73 -6.62
C SER A 144 -11.50 9.55 -7.06
N TYR A 145 -12.15 8.50 -7.59
CA TYR A 145 -11.43 7.35 -8.13
C TYR A 145 -10.47 7.75 -9.24
N GLU A 146 -10.89 8.66 -10.12
CA GLU A 146 -10.07 9.16 -11.24
C GLU A 146 -8.82 9.87 -10.73
N HIS A 147 -8.94 10.62 -9.64
CA HIS A 147 -7.79 11.25 -9.00
C HIS A 147 -6.81 10.22 -8.42
N LEU A 148 -7.31 9.16 -7.79
CA LEU A 148 -6.44 8.06 -7.32
C LEU A 148 -5.70 7.38 -8.47
N ILE A 149 -6.39 7.09 -9.58
CA ILE A 149 -5.77 6.47 -10.76
C ILE A 149 -4.69 7.37 -11.35
N GLU A 150 -4.91 8.69 -11.41
CA GLU A 150 -3.91 9.62 -11.91
C GLU A 150 -2.66 9.66 -11.02
N LYS A 151 -2.84 9.72 -9.69
CA LYS A 151 -1.71 9.64 -8.74
C LYS A 151 -0.93 8.33 -8.89
N LEU A 152 -1.63 7.21 -9.07
CA LEU A 152 -0.99 5.91 -9.28
C LEU A 152 -0.22 5.84 -10.59
N ARG A 153 -0.71 6.43 -11.68
CA ARG A 153 0.03 6.53 -12.95
C ARG A 153 1.32 7.30 -12.78
N MET A 154 1.27 8.48 -12.16
CA MET A 154 2.45 9.28 -11.87
C MET A 154 3.47 8.51 -11.02
N LEU A 155 2.99 7.77 -10.01
CA LEU A 155 3.85 6.94 -9.17
C LEU A 155 4.46 5.79 -9.97
N ASN A 156 3.67 5.07 -10.77
CA ASN A 156 4.17 3.98 -11.61
C ASN A 156 5.24 4.46 -12.58
N ASP A 157 5.05 5.62 -13.20
CA ASP A 157 6.04 6.24 -14.09
C ASP A 157 7.33 6.62 -13.35
N LYS A 158 7.23 7.05 -12.09
CA LYS A 158 8.41 7.32 -11.23
C LYS A 158 9.16 6.02 -10.93
N ILE A 159 8.43 4.96 -10.58
CA ILE A 159 9.00 3.63 -10.27
C ILE A 159 9.70 3.05 -11.51
N ASN A 160 9.06 3.09 -12.68
CA ASN A 160 9.61 2.52 -13.91
C ASN A 160 10.90 3.19 -14.40
N LYS A 161 11.23 4.38 -13.87
CA LYS A 161 12.48 5.10 -14.15
C LYS A 161 13.64 4.70 -13.23
N LEU A 162 13.38 3.98 -12.15
CA LEU A 162 14.43 3.49 -11.25
C LEU A 162 15.31 2.50 -12.01
N ARG A 163 16.62 2.52 -11.76
CA ARG A 163 17.61 1.70 -12.48
C ARG A 163 18.30 0.75 -11.53
N TYR A 164 17.54 -0.24 -11.06
CA TYR A 164 18.08 -1.32 -10.25
C TYR A 164 17.21 -2.57 -10.30
#